data_AF-A0A5M3Z3V1-F1
#
_entry.id   AF-A0A5M3Z3V1-F1
#
_cell.length_a   1.000
_cell.length_b   1.000
_cell.length_c   1.000
_cell.angle_alpha   90.00
_cell.angle_beta   90.00
_cell.angle_gamma   90.00
#
_symmetry.space_group_name_H-M   'P 1'
#
loop_
_entity.id
_entity.type
_entity.pdbx_description
1 polymer ?
#
loop_
_entity_poly.entity_id
_entity_poly.type
_entity_poly.pdbx_seq_one_letter_code
_entity_poly.pdbx_strand_id
1 'polypeptide(L)'
;MDSASYKKSQAPRELKIKWPKLGATITVKMNNLNPSLSRLLGTVLPYYSLQTHAVVAGDQLYHLVPLEQLIYTPADYKAPDRAKEPDGSVFLSSFQHLVIKYGNVTEHQPVATCGRVIDEDLKTLHSVANQIWKRQCEAKEPIEVVVWDASKPEPNSKDMSLSSSRRTGVSKEVRDFVRKIYKEIEKSWSSISKEIEKLHHGEAPEKPGSKDSYFGAMVFSNSVVRTLGYHILDNILKLAATRPQFTLPHLIILFRELVPPISEFTGHLGIESLRDSYLQADILIKENIECNPNHKEAREDFLAIVSALGFYVNLLNAQNLHMFPWKHANEYQIR
;
A
#
# COMPACT_ATOMS: atom_id res chain seq x y z
N MET A 1 10.56 -9.75 -11.23
CA MET A 1 11.95 -9.24 -11.22
C MET A 1 12.89 -10.40 -10.99
N ASP A 2 13.82 -10.62 -11.91
CA ASP A 2 14.91 -11.58 -11.70
C ASP A 2 15.78 -11.15 -10.51
N SER A 3 16.24 -12.11 -9.72
CA SER A 3 17.22 -11.93 -8.63
C SER A 3 18.50 -11.20 -9.08
N ALA A 4 18.74 -11.09 -10.38
CA ALA A 4 19.84 -10.36 -11.01
C ALA A 4 19.70 -8.82 -10.93
N SER A 5 18.48 -8.26 -10.96
CA SER A 5 18.24 -6.81 -10.85
C SER A 5 18.53 -6.30 -9.43
N TYR A 6 18.10 -7.07 -8.42
CA TYR A 6 18.34 -6.78 -6.99
C TYR A 6 19.84 -6.73 -6.64
N LYS A 7 20.68 -7.52 -7.32
CA LYS A 7 22.14 -7.53 -7.10
C LYS A 7 22.87 -6.30 -7.67
N LYS A 8 22.27 -5.55 -8.60
CA LYS A 8 22.91 -4.40 -9.27
C LYS A 8 22.48 -3.04 -8.74
N SER A 9 21.34 -2.94 -8.07
CA SER A 9 20.87 -1.67 -7.48
C SER A 9 21.75 -1.26 -6.29
N GLN A 10 22.19 0.00 -6.26
CA GLN A 10 22.84 0.57 -5.08
C GLN A 10 21.79 1.14 -4.14
N ALA A 11 22.01 1.02 -2.83
CA ALA A 11 21.15 1.68 -1.85
C ALA A 11 21.28 3.21 -2.01
N PRO A 12 20.17 3.96 -2.05
CA PRO A 12 20.22 5.41 -2.08
C PRO A 12 20.89 5.89 -0.78
N ARG A 13 21.77 6.88 -0.90
CA ARG A 13 22.39 7.52 0.28
C ARG A 13 21.44 8.54 0.91
N GLU A 14 20.72 9.25 0.07
CA GLU A 14 19.75 10.26 0.46
C GLU A 14 18.51 10.15 -0.43
N LEU A 15 17.35 10.40 0.16
CA LEU A 15 16.09 10.52 -0.54
C LEU A 15 15.60 11.96 -0.46
N LYS A 16 14.92 12.40 -1.49
CA LYS A 16 14.05 13.56 -1.43
C LYS A 16 12.60 13.09 -1.42
N ILE A 17 11.80 13.71 -0.55
CA ILE A 17 10.36 13.46 -0.43
C ILE A 17 9.66 14.80 -0.60
N LYS A 18 8.79 14.92 -1.61
CA LYS A 18 8.08 16.15 -1.95
C LYS A 18 6.58 15.94 -1.90
N TRP A 19 5.87 16.94 -1.41
CA TRP A 19 4.42 17.05 -1.49
C TRP A 19 4.08 18.23 -2.40
N PRO A 20 3.90 18.01 -3.73
CA PRO A 20 3.84 19.09 -4.70
C PRO A 20 2.77 20.14 -4.38
N LYS A 21 1.57 19.71 -3.97
CA LYS A 21 0.47 20.60 -3.58
C LYS A 21 0.77 21.48 -2.36
N LEU A 22 1.70 21.05 -1.50
CA LEU A 22 2.10 21.80 -0.30
C LEU A 22 3.36 22.64 -0.54
N GLY A 23 3.99 22.54 -1.73
CA GLY A 23 5.23 23.25 -2.05
C GLY A 23 6.40 22.88 -1.14
N ALA A 24 6.37 21.71 -0.52
CA ALA A 24 7.33 21.30 0.50
C ALA A 24 8.13 20.08 0.05
N THR A 25 9.43 20.10 0.33
CA THR A 25 10.36 18.99 0.09
C THR A 25 11.22 18.81 1.32
N ILE A 26 11.48 17.56 1.70
CA ILE A 26 12.44 17.20 2.76
C ILE A 26 13.49 16.23 2.23
N THR A 27 14.58 16.14 2.97
CA THR A 27 15.72 15.25 2.70
C THR A 27 15.82 14.20 3.79
N VAL A 28 15.87 12.93 3.39
CA VAL A 28 16.11 11.80 4.29
C VAL A 28 17.51 11.28 4.06
N LYS A 29 18.33 11.24 5.11
CA LYS A 29 19.62 10.54 5.09
C LYS A 29 19.40 9.07 5.43
N MET A 30 19.77 8.19 4.50
CA MET A 30 19.64 6.75 4.70
C MET A 30 20.74 6.24 5.62
N ASN A 31 20.42 5.27 6.48
CA ASN A 31 21.36 4.64 7.39
C ASN A 31 21.75 3.23 6.90
N ASN A 32 22.71 2.62 7.59
CA ASN A 32 23.24 1.29 7.25
C ASN A 32 22.66 0.16 8.13
N LEU A 33 21.58 0.41 8.89
CA LEU A 33 20.98 -0.62 9.77
C LEU A 33 20.18 -1.65 8.99
N ASN A 34 19.56 -1.24 7.87
CA ASN A 34 18.70 -2.09 7.04
C ASN A 34 19.13 -2.03 5.55
N PRO A 35 20.37 -2.42 5.20
CA PRO A 35 20.89 -2.31 3.84
C PRO A 35 20.07 -3.12 2.81
N SER A 36 19.44 -4.22 3.20
CA SER A 36 18.60 -5.03 2.30
C SER A 36 17.35 -4.26 1.88
N LEU A 37 16.67 -3.63 2.85
CA LEU A 37 15.48 -2.81 2.60
C LEU A 37 15.81 -1.51 1.86
N SER A 38 16.92 -0.84 2.20
CA SER A 38 17.35 0.37 1.51
C SER A 38 17.70 0.10 0.04
N ARG A 39 18.39 -1.01 -0.26
CA ARG A 39 18.68 -1.43 -1.64
C ARG A 39 17.41 -1.75 -2.42
N LEU A 40 16.48 -2.43 -1.75
CA LEU A 40 15.19 -2.76 -2.32
C LEU A 40 14.39 -1.50 -2.67
N LEU A 41 14.33 -0.51 -1.78
CA LEU A 41 13.72 0.78 -2.09
C LEU A 41 14.36 1.44 -3.32
N GLY A 42 15.69 1.35 -3.46
CA GLY A 42 16.41 1.84 -4.63
C GLY A 42 15.93 1.28 -5.97
N THR A 43 15.33 0.07 -6.02
CA THR A 43 14.85 -0.54 -7.27
C THR A 43 13.56 0.07 -7.81
N VAL A 44 12.86 0.86 -7.01
CA VAL A 44 11.57 1.47 -7.38
C VAL A 44 11.61 3.00 -7.44
N LEU A 45 12.75 3.63 -7.12
CA LEU A 45 12.89 5.08 -7.22
C LEU A 45 13.13 5.53 -8.67
N PRO A 46 12.52 6.65 -9.12
CA PRO A 46 11.54 7.46 -8.39
C PRO A 46 10.13 6.84 -8.41
N TYR A 47 9.31 7.17 -7.41
CA TYR A 47 7.88 6.83 -7.39
C TYR A 47 7.03 7.95 -6.78
N TYR A 48 5.72 7.86 -6.95
CA TYR A 48 4.73 8.70 -6.29
C TYR A 48 3.69 7.83 -5.57
N SER A 49 2.88 8.42 -4.68
CA SER A 49 1.84 7.72 -3.91
C SER A 49 0.81 8.69 -3.32
N LEU A 50 -0.29 8.15 -2.78
CA LEU A 50 -1.21 8.89 -1.91
C LEU A 50 -0.61 8.99 -0.51
N GLN A 51 -0.37 10.21 -0.04
CA GLN A 51 0.08 10.46 1.32
C GLN A 51 -1.08 10.34 2.32
N THR A 52 -0.88 9.54 3.36
CA THR A 52 -1.84 9.38 4.46
C THR A 52 -1.21 9.71 5.81
N HIS A 53 -2.07 9.84 6.82
CA HIS A 53 -1.70 10.03 8.22
C HIS A 53 -2.18 8.86 9.07
N ALA A 54 -1.38 8.44 10.04
CA ALA A 54 -1.82 7.45 11.02
C ALA A 54 -2.97 7.98 11.88
N VAL A 55 -4.01 7.18 12.05
CA VAL A 55 -5.20 7.53 12.86
C VAL A 55 -5.21 6.84 14.22
N VAL A 56 -4.21 6.01 14.49
CA VAL A 56 -4.06 5.26 15.76
C VAL A 56 -2.66 5.45 16.34
N ALA A 57 -1.61 5.23 15.54
CA ALA A 57 -0.23 5.21 16.04
C ALA A 57 0.27 6.55 16.62
N GLY A 58 -0.37 7.67 16.27
CA GLY A 58 0.03 9.03 16.66
C GLY A 58 0.61 9.80 15.48
N ASP A 59 1.62 10.62 15.75
CA ASP A 59 2.26 11.53 14.80
C ASP A 59 3.16 10.77 13.80
N GLN A 60 2.51 10.09 12.86
CA GLN A 60 3.15 9.36 11.77
C GLN A 60 2.50 9.64 10.43
N LEU A 61 3.34 9.90 9.44
CA LEU A 61 2.99 9.90 8.03
C LEU A 61 3.34 8.54 7.43
N TYR A 62 2.48 8.02 6.53
CA TYR A 62 2.86 6.89 5.71
C TYR A 62 2.14 6.88 4.36
N HIS A 63 2.76 6.23 3.40
CA HIS A 63 2.21 6.01 2.07
C HIS A 63 2.65 4.65 1.54
N LEU A 64 1.91 4.15 0.56
CA LEU A 64 2.26 2.89 -0.10
C LEU A 64 3.47 3.08 -1.02
N VAL A 65 4.43 2.18 -0.92
CA VAL A 65 5.55 2.04 -1.85
C VAL A 65 5.14 1.00 -2.90
N PRO A 66 5.30 1.26 -4.21
CA PRO A 66 4.88 0.34 -5.27
C PRO A 66 5.82 -0.86 -5.44
N LEU A 67 5.95 -1.65 -4.38
CA LEU A 67 6.95 -2.71 -4.25
C LEU A 67 6.43 -3.88 -3.41
N GLU A 68 6.04 -4.96 -4.08
CA GLU A 68 5.52 -6.20 -3.47
C GLU A 68 6.53 -6.81 -2.50
N GLN A 69 7.81 -6.77 -2.84
CA GLN A 69 8.89 -7.43 -2.11
C GLN A 69 9.00 -6.95 -0.66
N LEU A 70 8.55 -5.72 -0.35
CA LEU A 70 8.51 -5.22 1.03
C LEU A 70 7.70 -6.12 1.96
N ILE A 71 6.69 -6.82 1.45
CA ILE A 71 5.82 -7.74 2.20
C ILE A 71 6.65 -8.85 2.89
N TYR A 72 7.71 -9.32 2.23
CA TYR A 72 8.43 -10.53 2.63
C TYR A 72 9.94 -10.38 2.71
N THR A 73 10.53 -9.24 2.35
CA THR A 73 11.93 -8.95 2.63
C THR A 73 12.11 -8.71 4.13
N PRO A 74 12.93 -9.54 4.82
CA PRO A 74 13.16 -9.35 6.25
C PRO A 74 13.96 -8.06 6.50
N ALA A 75 13.70 -7.44 7.64
CA ALA A 75 14.55 -6.38 8.16
C ALA A 75 15.87 -6.98 8.68
N ASP A 76 17.00 -6.35 8.36
CA ASP A 76 18.30 -6.72 8.89
C ASP A 76 18.40 -6.35 10.39
N TYR A 77 17.72 -5.26 10.77
CA TYR A 77 17.62 -4.78 12.15
C TYR A 77 16.24 -4.18 12.43
N LYS A 78 15.68 -4.46 13.61
CA LYS A 78 14.50 -3.76 14.12
C LYS A 78 14.81 -3.03 15.42
N ALA A 79 14.54 -1.73 15.45
CA ALA A 79 14.43 -1.00 16.70
C ALA A 79 13.25 -1.60 17.49
N PRO A 80 13.41 -1.86 18.80
CA PRO A 80 12.43 -2.62 19.57
C PRO A 80 11.11 -1.88 19.79
N ASP A 81 11.13 -0.55 19.77
CA ASP A 81 9.99 0.28 20.13
C ASP A 81 9.97 1.55 19.27
N ARG A 82 9.04 1.62 18.32
CA ARG A 82 8.91 2.79 17.42
C ARG A 82 8.53 4.07 18.13
N ALA A 83 7.91 4.01 19.31
CA ALA A 83 7.59 5.19 20.09
C ALA A 83 8.86 5.91 20.57
N LYS A 84 9.95 5.17 20.79
CA LYS A 84 11.23 5.68 21.29
C LYS A 84 12.20 6.17 20.21
N GLU A 85 11.93 5.87 18.94
CA GLU A 85 12.74 6.38 17.83
C GLU A 85 12.65 7.91 17.74
N PRO A 86 13.69 8.64 17.33
CA PRO A 86 13.65 10.10 17.25
C PRO A 86 12.69 10.59 16.14
N ASP A 87 12.25 11.84 16.26
CA ASP A 87 11.52 12.50 15.18
C ASP A 87 12.38 12.59 13.91
N GLY A 88 11.70 12.46 12.78
CA GLY A 88 12.30 12.31 11.46
C GLY A 88 12.69 10.87 11.12
N SER A 89 12.61 9.90 12.04
CA SER A 89 12.93 8.51 11.71
C SER A 89 12.05 7.97 10.59
N VAL A 90 12.68 7.33 9.60
CA VAL A 90 12.03 6.73 8.43
C VAL A 90 12.10 5.21 8.51
N PHE A 91 10.96 4.57 8.37
CA PHE A 91 10.80 3.11 8.45
C PHE A 91 10.30 2.55 7.12
N LEU A 92 10.72 1.33 6.79
CA LEU A 92 10.05 0.50 5.78
C LEU A 92 9.33 -0.66 6.47
N SER A 93 8.09 -0.92 6.06
CA SER A 93 7.24 -1.94 6.70
C SER A 93 6.83 -3.06 5.75
N SER A 94 6.47 -4.22 6.30
CA SER A 94 5.88 -5.33 5.55
C SER A 94 4.44 -5.07 5.09
N PHE A 95 3.87 -3.91 5.41
CA PHE A 95 2.59 -3.44 4.86
C PHE A 95 2.81 -2.56 3.61
N GLN A 96 4.00 -2.67 3.00
CA GLN A 96 4.43 -1.89 1.85
C GLN A 96 4.48 -0.39 2.12
N HIS A 97 4.78 0.04 3.35
CA HIS A 97 4.85 1.47 3.67
C HIS A 97 6.26 2.01 3.76
N LEU A 98 6.42 3.27 3.34
CA LEU A 98 7.42 4.18 3.89
C LEU A 98 6.71 5.03 4.94
N VAL A 99 7.23 4.99 6.17
CA VAL A 99 6.65 5.67 7.34
C VAL A 99 7.64 6.71 7.84
N ILE A 100 7.16 7.90 8.23
CA ILE A 100 7.96 8.96 8.85
C ILE A 100 7.34 9.33 10.18
N LYS A 101 8.09 9.16 11.27
CA LYS A 101 7.72 9.69 12.58
C LYS A 101 7.99 11.20 12.62
N TYR A 102 7.02 12.00 13.07
CA TYR A 102 7.20 13.45 13.22
C TYR A 102 6.77 13.98 14.60
N GLY A 103 6.48 13.12 15.57
CA GLY A 103 6.08 13.55 16.90
C GLY A 103 5.76 12.40 17.84
N ASN A 104 4.77 12.56 18.71
CA ASN A 104 4.44 11.54 19.70
C ASN A 104 3.75 10.32 19.08
N VAL A 105 4.24 9.14 19.44
CA VAL A 105 3.74 7.85 18.92
C VAL A 105 3.43 6.94 20.10
N THR A 106 2.25 6.32 20.09
CA THR A 106 1.76 5.44 21.16
C THR A 106 1.94 3.96 20.82
N GLU A 107 2.11 3.62 19.55
CA GLU A 107 2.33 2.25 19.12
C GLU A 107 3.76 1.82 19.46
N HIS A 108 3.92 0.72 20.20
CA HIS A 108 5.24 0.23 20.66
C HIS A 108 5.85 -0.87 19.77
N GLN A 109 5.29 -1.12 18.59
CA GLN A 109 5.74 -2.22 17.75
C GLN A 109 7.18 -2.02 17.23
N PRO A 110 7.98 -3.10 17.12
CA PRO A 110 9.32 -3.02 16.53
C PRO A 110 9.30 -2.57 15.06
N VAL A 111 10.27 -1.75 14.65
CA VAL A 111 10.36 -1.15 13.30
C VAL A 111 11.71 -1.28 12.65
N ALA A 112 11.72 -1.39 11.32
CA ALA A 112 12.94 -1.36 10.54
C ALA A 112 13.30 0.09 10.15
N THR A 113 14.12 0.75 10.98
CA THR A 113 14.61 2.10 10.71
C THR A 113 15.64 2.09 9.59
N CYS A 114 15.34 2.80 8.51
CA CYS A 114 16.15 2.86 7.28
C CYS A 114 16.82 4.22 7.06
N GLY A 115 16.38 5.27 7.74
CA GLY A 115 16.94 6.61 7.60
C GLY A 115 16.34 7.60 8.58
N ARG A 116 16.75 8.86 8.46
CA ARG A 116 16.20 9.98 9.24
C ARG A 116 16.16 11.24 8.40
N VAL A 117 15.09 12.02 8.53
CA VAL A 117 15.00 13.38 7.98
C VAL A 117 16.12 14.23 8.59
N ILE A 118 16.79 15.03 7.77
CA ILE A 118 17.86 15.92 8.25
C ILE A 118 17.28 17.00 9.18
N ASP A 119 18.08 17.48 10.13
CA ASP A 119 17.58 18.36 11.19
C ASP A 119 17.03 19.69 10.62
N GLU A 120 17.59 20.18 9.51
CA GLU A 120 17.16 21.39 8.80
C GLU A 120 15.71 21.28 8.28
N ASP A 121 15.29 20.07 7.92
CA ASP A 121 13.99 19.80 7.30
C ASP A 121 12.92 19.37 8.31
N LEU A 122 13.25 19.21 9.61
CA LEU A 122 12.29 18.77 10.63
C LEU A 122 11.12 19.76 10.80
N LYS A 123 11.40 21.07 10.79
CA LYS A 123 10.33 22.08 10.86
C LYS A 123 9.37 21.99 9.66
N THR A 124 9.92 21.73 8.48
CA THR A 124 9.15 21.50 7.26
C THR A 124 8.29 20.23 7.39
N LEU A 125 8.86 19.14 7.91
CA LEU A 125 8.15 17.90 8.16
C LEU A 125 6.94 18.11 9.10
N HIS A 126 7.11 18.78 10.25
CA HIS A 126 6.00 19.04 11.17
C HIS A 126 4.89 19.87 10.50
N SER A 127 5.27 20.93 9.76
CA SER A 127 4.30 21.77 9.04
C SER A 127 3.51 20.97 8.01
N VAL A 128 4.19 20.14 7.23
CA VAL A 128 3.58 19.24 6.25
C VAL A 128 2.64 18.24 6.92
N ALA A 129 3.09 17.61 8.01
CA ALA A 129 2.32 16.59 8.70
C ALA A 129 1.00 17.13 9.26
N ASN A 130 1.05 18.30 9.92
CA ASN A 130 -0.15 19.00 10.41
C ASN A 130 -1.13 19.33 9.27
N GLN A 131 -0.60 19.74 8.11
CA GLN A 131 -1.40 20.04 6.93
C GLN A 131 -2.03 18.79 6.31
N ILE A 132 -1.34 17.64 6.34
CA ILE A 132 -1.88 16.35 5.90
C ILE A 132 -2.97 15.89 6.87
N TRP A 133 -2.73 15.95 8.19
CA TRP A 133 -3.72 15.60 9.20
C TRP A 133 -5.02 16.39 9.04
N LYS A 134 -4.92 17.72 8.90
CA LYS A 134 -6.08 18.59 8.67
C LYS A 134 -6.86 18.19 7.41
N ARG A 135 -6.16 17.91 6.31
CA ARG A 135 -6.82 17.50 5.06
C ARG A 135 -7.46 16.12 5.16
N GLN A 136 -6.80 15.17 5.80
CA GLN A 136 -7.36 13.84 6.02
C GLN A 136 -8.58 13.88 6.96
N CYS A 137 -8.58 14.71 8.00
CA CYS A 137 -9.70 14.79 8.94
C CYS A 137 -10.88 15.59 8.41
N GLU A 138 -10.61 16.74 7.79
CA GLU A 138 -11.61 17.75 7.44
C GLU A 138 -11.82 17.88 5.92
N ALA A 139 -10.80 18.35 5.19
CA ALA A 139 -10.96 18.82 3.81
C ALA A 139 -11.17 17.70 2.78
N LYS A 140 -10.75 16.48 3.11
CA LYS A 140 -10.75 15.28 2.24
C LYS A 140 -10.00 15.48 0.92
N GLU A 141 -9.13 16.47 0.82
CA GLU A 141 -8.30 16.71 -0.36
C GLU A 141 -7.12 15.71 -0.41
N PRO A 142 -7.02 14.82 -1.42
CA PRO A 142 -5.89 13.90 -1.53
C PRO A 142 -4.59 14.64 -1.82
N ILE A 143 -3.52 14.18 -1.15
CA ILE A 143 -2.17 14.75 -1.27
C ILE A 143 -1.24 13.71 -1.87
N GLU A 144 -0.70 14.04 -3.04
CA GLU A 144 0.37 13.25 -3.65
C GLU A 144 1.69 13.48 -2.92
N VAL A 145 2.47 12.40 -2.77
CA VAL A 145 3.86 12.43 -2.37
C VAL A 145 4.72 11.84 -3.47
N VAL A 146 5.87 12.47 -3.74
CA VAL A 146 6.86 12.05 -4.74
C VAL A 146 8.18 11.78 -4.03
N VAL A 147 8.78 10.63 -4.30
CA VAL A 147 10.02 10.17 -3.66
C VAL A 147 11.06 9.80 -4.71
N TRP A 148 12.28 10.31 -4.57
CA TRP A 148 13.38 10.00 -5.48
C TRP A 148 14.73 9.97 -4.77
N ASP A 149 15.71 9.35 -5.44
CA ASP A 149 17.11 9.36 -5.02
C ASP A 149 17.69 10.77 -5.21
N ALA A 150 18.21 11.38 -4.14
CA ALA A 150 18.71 12.76 -4.15
C ALA A 150 19.92 12.97 -5.08
N SER A 151 20.61 11.91 -5.50
CA SER A 151 21.68 11.99 -6.52
C SER A 151 21.17 12.22 -7.94
N LYS A 152 19.86 12.08 -8.16
CA LYS A 152 19.18 12.28 -9.44
C LYS A 152 18.37 13.58 -9.42
N PRO A 153 18.13 14.21 -10.59
CA PRO A 153 17.24 15.38 -10.66
C PRO A 153 15.81 15.02 -10.21
N GLU A 154 15.07 16.04 -9.76
CA GLU A 154 13.65 15.87 -9.42
C GLU A 154 12.90 15.26 -10.63
N PRO A 155 12.13 14.18 -10.43
CA PRO A 155 11.42 13.53 -11.51
C PRO A 155 10.25 14.39 -11.99
N ASN A 156 9.98 14.35 -13.30
CA ASN A 156 8.76 14.89 -13.84
C ASN A 156 7.60 13.92 -13.55
N SER A 157 6.57 14.42 -12.84
CA SER A 157 5.36 13.66 -12.50
C SER A 157 4.70 12.97 -13.69
N LYS A 158 4.75 13.58 -14.89
CA LYS A 158 4.15 13.02 -16.11
C LYS A 158 4.87 11.79 -16.65
N ASP A 159 6.13 11.60 -16.29
CA ASP A 159 6.98 10.53 -16.82
C ASP A 159 7.08 9.34 -15.85
N MET A 160 6.46 9.45 -14.66
CA MET A 160 6.44 8.37 -13.68
C MET A 160 5.31 7.37 -13.98
N SER A 161 5.68 6.14 -14.31
CA SER A 161 4.76 5.01 -14.40
C SER A 161 5.02 4.03 -13.28
N LEU A 162 3.95 3.41 -12.77
CA LEU A 162 4.05 2.40 -11.73
C LEU A 162 4.42 1.01 -12.29
N SER A 163 4.59 0.88 -13.61
CA SER A 163 4.67 -0.40 -14.32
C SER A 163 6.00 -1.16 -14.19
N SER A 164 7.09 -0.50 -13.75
CA SER A 164 8.45 -1.04 -13.90
C SER A 164 8.85 -2.15 -12.89
N SER A 165 8.13 -2.32 -11.78
CA SER A 165 8.52 -3.21 -10.67
C SER A 165 7.59 -4.39 -10.39
N ARG A 166 6.56 -4.61 -11.23
CA ARG A 166 5.42 -5.48 -10.91
C ARG A 166 5.49 -6.88 -11.54
N ARG A 167 4.87 -7.87 -10.90
CA ARG A 167 4.60 -9.18 -11.52
C ARG A 167 3.55 -8.99 -12.61
N THR A 168 3.78 -9.60 -13.76
CA THR A 168 2.83 -9.55 -14.89
C THR A 168 2.17 -10.90 -15.17
N GLY A 169 2.76 -12.00 -14.72
CA GLY A 169 2.39 -13.35 -15.18
C GLY A 169 3.11 -13.77 -16.46
N VAL A 170 2.98 -15.05 -16.78
CA VAL A 170 3.56 -15.78 -17.91
C VAL A 170 2.53 -16.09 -19.00
N SER A 171 1.30 -16.48 -18.67
CA SER A 171 0.27 -16.68 -19.70
C SER A 171 -0.27 -15.36 -20.22
N LYS A 172 -0.84 -15.37 -21.43
CA LYS A 172 -1.36 -14.16 -22.06
C LYS A 172 -2.58 -13.63 -21.31
N GLU A 173 -3.47 -14.53 -20.93
CA GLU A 173 -4.73 -14.27 -20.25
C GLU A 173 -4.45 -13.61 -18.89
N VAL A 174 -3.50 -14.14 -18.13
CA VAL A 174 -3.08 -13.57 -16.83
C VAL A 174 -2.40 -12.22 -17.03
N ARG A 175 -1.51 -12.06 -18.01
CA ARG A 175 -0.91 -10.75 -18.31
C ARG A 175 -1.95 -9.69 -18.66
N ASP A 176 -2.96 -10.06 -19.44
CA ASP A 176 -4.01 -9.14 -19.86
C ASP A 176 -4.90 -8.74 -18.67
N PHE A 177 -5.25 -9.69 -17.80
CA PHE A 177 -5.95 -9.43 -16.55
C PHE A 177 -5.13 -8.53 -15.60
N VAL A 178 -3.89 -8.88 -15.31
CA VAL A 178 -3.00 -8.11 -14.43
C VAL A 178 -2.81 -6.69 -14.96
N ARG A 179 -2.65 -6.52 -16.28
CA ARG A 179 -2.57 -5.20 -16.91
C ARG A 179 -3.86 -4.40 -16.73
N LYS A 180 -5.03 -5.02 -16.81
CA LYS A 180 -6.33 -4.36 -16.58
C LYS A 180 -6.41 -3.84 -15.14
N ILE A 181 -6.03 -4.66 -14.15
CA ILE A 181 -6.00 -4.25 -12.74
C ILE A 181 -5.04 -3.07 -12.53
N TYR A 182 -3.82 -3.14 -13.07
CA TYR A 182 -2.87 -2.03 -12.89
C TYR A 182 -3.29 -0.75 -13.61
N LYS A 183 -3.97 -0.84 -14.74
CA LYS A 183 -4.59 0.33 -15.38
C LYS A 183 -5.68 0.95 -14.50
N GLU A 184 -6.45 0.15 -13.77
CA GLU A 184 -7.44 0.66 -12.83
C GLU A 184 -6.76 1.37 -11.65
N ILE A 185 -5.72 0.76 -11.09
CA ILE A 185 -4.89 1.34 -10.01
C ILE A 185 -4.32 2.70 -10.43
N GLU A 186 -3.75 2.79 -11.64
CA GLU A 186 -3.13 4.02 -12.15
C GLU A 186 -4.11 5.19 -12.29
N LYS A 187 -5.42 4.95 -12.48
CA LYS A 187 -6.42 6.03 -12.56
C LYS A 187 -6.54 6.83 -11.27
N SER A 188 -6.24 6.23 -10.11
CA SER A 188 -6.46 6.84 -8.80
C SER A 188 -5.33 6.57 -7.79
N TRP A 189 -4.12 6.28 -8.26
CA TRP A 189 -3.01 5.88 -7.38
C TRP A 189 -2.64 6.93 -6.33
N SER A 190 -2.61 8.22 -6.72
CA SER A 190 -2.41 9.36 -5.80
C SER A 190 -3.69 10.16 -5.55
N SER A 191 -4.86 9.61 -5.89
CA SER A 191 -6.17 10.24 -5.70
C SER A 191 -7.21 9.27 -5.12
N ILE A 192 -8.49 9.59 -5.21
CA ILE A 192 -9.61 8.77 -4.73
C ILE A 192 -10.32 8.13 -5.91
N SER A 193 -10.58 6.82 -5.83
CA SER A 193 -11.37 6.12 -6.85
C SER A 193 -12.85 6.50 -6.75
N LYS A 194 -13.56 6.47 -7.87
CA LYS A 194 -14.98 6.81 -7.95
C LYS A 194 -15.87 5.95 -7.04
N GLU A 195 -15.53 4.67 -6.87
CA GLU A 195 -16.30 3.76 -6.01
C GLU A 195 -16.13 4.12 -4.52
N ILE A 196 -14.90 4.41 -4.09
CA ILE A 196 -14.63 4.88 -2.72
C ILE A 196 -15.31 6.22 -2.47
N GLU A 197 -15.25 7.15 -3.43
CA GLU A 197 -15.92 8.44 -3.37
C GLU A 197 -17.44 8.25 -3.19
N LYS A 198 -18.10 7.48 -4.06
CA LYS A 198 -19.54 7.20 -3.96
C LYS A 198 -19.94 6.60 -2.62
N LEU A 199 -19.19 5.59 -2.15
CA LEU A 199 -19.42 4.97 -0.85
C LEU A 199 -19.42 6.01 0.28
N HIS A 200 -18.44 6.92 0.30
CA HIS A 200 -18.28 7.92 1.35
C HIS A 200 -19.29 9.09 1.25
N HIS A 201 -20.00 9.20 0.13
CA HIS A 201 -21.09 10.16 -0.08
C HIS A 201 -22.48 9.52 0.02
N GLY A 202 -22.58 8.22 0.34
CA GLY A 202 -23.87 7.52 0.40
C GLY A 202 -24.51 7.26 -0.97
N GLU A 203 -23.70 7.27 -2.03
CA GLU A 203 -24.10 7.10 -3.43
C GLU A 203 -23.78 5.70 -3.97
N ALA A 204 -23.47 4.74 -3.09
CA ALA A 204 -23.28 3.35 -3.47
C ALA A 204 -24.58 2.78 -4.10
N PRO A 205 -24.51 2.04 -5.22
CA PRO A 205 -25.70 1.66 -6.00
C PRO A 205 -26.77 0.90 -5.21
N GLU A 206 -26.35 -0.07 -4.39
CA GLU A 206 -27.25 -0.92 -3.59
C GLU A 206 -27.72 -0.26 -2.28
N LYS A 207 -27.29 0.99 -2.02
CA LYS A 207 -27.59 1.75 -0.79
C LYS A 207 -27.37 0.93 0.50
N PRO A 208 -26.19 0.30 0.67
CA PRO A 208 -25.88 -0.51 1.84
C PRO A 208 -25.97 0.34 3.12
N GLY A 209 -26.77 -0.12 4.08
CA GLY A 209 -27.02 0.62 5.31
C GLY A 209 -28.28 0.19 6.03
N SER A 210 -28.23 0.16 7.36
CA SER A 210 -29.42 -0.06 8.18
C SER A 210 -30.07 1.27 8.53
N LYS A 211 -31.40 1.33 8.53
CA LYS A 211 -32.19 2.50 8.95
C LYS A 211 -31.78 3.79 8.21
N ASP A 212 -31.70 3.70 6.88
CA ASP A 212 -31.39 4.82 5.97
C ASP A 212 -30.05 5.54 6.26
N SER A 213 -29.08 4.82 6.84
CA SER A 213 -27.74 5.35 7.13
C SER A 213 -26.63 4.53 6.49
N TYR A 214 -25.77 5.20 5.71
CA TYR A 214 -24.57 4.61 5.08
C TYR A 214 -23.33 4.64 5.99
N PHE A 215 -23.44 5.16 7.23
CA PHE A 215 -22.31 5.20 8.18
C PHE A 215 -21.76 3.79 8.46
N GLY A 216 -22.65 2.82 8.65
CA GLY A 216 -22.26 1.42 8.82
C GLY A 216 -21.45 0.91 7.62
N ALA A 217 -21.88 1.20 6.39
CA ALA A 217 -21.17 0.79 5.18
C ALA A 217 -19.73 1.36 5.13
N MET A 218 -19.54 2.62 5.50
CA MET A 218 -18.20 3.22 5.60
C MET A 218 -17.32 2.51 6.65
N VAL A 219 -17.87 2.23 7.85
CA VAL A 219 -17.15 1.52 8.92
C VAL A 219 -16.73 0.13 8.46
N PHE A 220 -17.66 -0.63 7.88
CA PHE A 220 -17.39 -1.96 7.39
C PHE A 220 -16.35 -1.94 6.27
N SER A 221 -16.50 -1.07 5.25
CA SER A 221 -15.51 -0.94 4.16
C SER A 221 -14.10 -0.66 4.69
N ASN A 222 -13.94 0.30 5.59
CA ASN A 222 -12.64 0.65 6.18
C ASN A 222 -11.98 -0.54 6.89
N SER A 223 -12.78 -1.41 7.53
CA SER A 223 -12.28 -2.58 8.24
C SER A 223 -11.98 -3.78 7.34
N VAL A 224 -12.89 -4.13 6.42
CA VAL A 224 -12.80 -5.35 5.62
C VAL A 224 -11.81 -5.21 4.48
N VAL A 225 -11.74 -4.04 3.84
CA VAL A 225 -10.75 -3.76 2.78
C VAL A 225 -9.33 -3.83 3.33
N ARG A 226 -9.08 -3.21 4.50
CA ARG A 226 -7.78 -3.29 5.18
C ARG A 226 -7.39 -4.73 5.51
N THR A 227 -8.35 -5.52 5.96
CA THR A 227 -8.14 -6.94 6.32
C THR A 227 -7.81 -7.77 5.09
N LEU A 228 -8.55 -7.59 3.99
CA LEU A 228 -8.33 -8.31 2.75
C LEU A 228 -6.94 -8.04 2.16
N GLY A 229 -6.48 -6.80 2.18
CA GLY A 229 -5.15 -6.43 1.68
C GLY A 229 -4.02 -7.00 2.56
N TYR A 230 -3.78 -6.38 3.71
CA TYR A 230 -2.62 -6.65 4.55
C TYR A 230 -2.61 -8.01 5.23
N HIS A 231 -3.77 -8.57 5.54
CA HIS A 231 -3.84 -9.81 6.33
C HIS A 231 -4.12 -11.06 5.50
N ILE A 232 -4.75 -10.93 4.34
CA ILE A 232 -5.09 -12.09 3.51
C ILE A 232 -4.19 -12.14 2.27
N LEU A 233 -4.33 -11.20 1.34
CA LEU A 233 -3.61 -11.23 0.05
C LEU A 233 -2.10 -11.12 0.24
N ASP A 234 -1.65 -10.17 1.08
CA ASP A 234 -0.22 -9.99 1.36
C ASP A 234 0.38 -11.21 2.08
N ASN A 235 -0.37 -11.85 2.98
CA ASN A 235 0.12 -13.05 3.67
C ASN A 235 0.16 -14.28 2.75
N ILE A 236 -0.72 -14.41 1.76
CA ILE A 236 -0.60 -15.45 0.72
C ILE A 236 0.73 -15.27 -0.03
N LEU A 237 1.06 -14.05 -0.44
CA LEU A 237 2.34 -13.74 -1.11
C LEU A 237 3.54 -14.00 -0.20
N LYS A 238 3.44 -13.60 1.07
CA LYS A 238 4.49 -13.83 2.08
C LYS A 238 4.75 -15.32 2.29
N LEU A 239 3.70 -16.12 2.45
CA LEU A 239 3.80 -17.59 2.57
C LEU A 239 4.45 -18.17 1.32
N ALA A 240 3.99 -17.77 0.13
CA ALA A 240 4.54 -18.25 -1.12
C ALA A 240 6.04 -17.95 -1.29
N ALA A 241 6.50 -16.80 -0.79
CA ALA A 241 7.89 -16.34 -0.90
C ALA A 241 8.81 -16.92 0.19
N THR A 242 8.31 -17.14 1.40
CA THR A 242 9.14 -17.46 2.58
C THR A 242 8.99 -18.90 3.07
N ARG A 243 7.96 -19.62 2.61
CA ARG A 243 7.61 -20.97 3.08
C ARG A 243 7.49 -21.93 1.88
N PRO A 244 8.59 -22.54 1.41
CA PRO A 244 8.60 -23.36 0.19
C PRO A 244 7.66 -24.59 0.26
N GLN A 245 7.24 -25.02 1.45
CA GLN A 245 6.26 -26.08 1.65
C GLN A 245 4.84 -25.71 1.18
N PHE A 246 4.52 -24.43 1.00
CA PHE A 246 3.25 -23.99 0.42
C PHE A 246 3.28 -24.12 -1.11
N THR A 247 2.85 -25.29 -1.58
CA THR A 247 2.66 -25.61 -2.99
C THR A 247 1.57 -24.74 -3.61
N LEU A 248 1.49 -24.72 -4.95
CA LEU A 248 0.45 -23.98 -5.67
C LEU A 248 -0.98 -24.38 -5.23
N PRO A 249 -1.34 -25.69 -5.11
CA PRO A 249 -2.65 -26.08 -4.59
C PRO A 249 -2.96 -25.52 -3.21
N HIS A 250 -1.99 -25.52 -2.27
CA HIS A 250 -2.20 -24.94 -0.94
C HIS A 250 -2.52 -23.45 -1.02
N LEU A 251 -1.82 -22.70 -1.88
CA LEU A 251 -2.04 -21.27 -2.04
C LEU A 251 -3.40 -20.96 -2.68
N ILE A 252 -3.84 -21.77 -3.65
CA ILE A 252 -5.16 -21.66 -4.28
C ILE A 252 -6.27 -21.89 -3.26
N ILE A 253 -6.13 -22.91 -2.40
CA ILE A 253 -7.08 -23.16 -1.30
C ILE A 253 -7.17 -21.94 -0.39
N LEU A 254 -6.04 -21.39 0.07
CA LEU A 254 -6.04 -20.19 0.91
C LEU A 254 -6.75 -19.01 0.23
N PHE A 255 -6.51 -18.79 -1.06
CA PHE A 255 -7.18 -17.74 -1.82
C PHE A 255 -8.70 -17.95 -1.88
N ARG A 256 -9.15 -19.16 -2.24
CA ARG A 256 -10.57 -19.48 -2.40
C ARG A 256 -11.34 -19.56 -1.08
N GLU A 257 -10.69 -19.86 0.03
CA GLU A 257 -11.36 -19.92 1.34
C GLU A 257 -11.46 -18.53 2.01
N LEU A 258 -10.46 -17.65 1.79
CA LEU A 258 -10.33 -16.41 2.56
C LEU A 258 -10.79 -15.15 1.81
N VAL A 259 -10.71 -15.13 0.47
CA VAL A 259 -11.01 -13.94 -0.34
C VAL A 259 -12.50 -13.76 -0.66
N PRO A 260 -13.26 -14.78 -1.11
CA PRO A 260 -14.60 -14.57 -1.66
C PRO A 260 -15.58 -13.89 -0.70
N PRO A 261 -15.75 -14.31 0.57
CA PRO A 261 -16.76 -13.71 1.45
C PRO A 261 -16.54 -12.20 1.67
N ILE A 262 -15.27 -11.78 1.75
CA ILE A 262 -14.92 -10.37 1.92
C ILE A 262 -15.08 -9.61 0.61
N SER A 263 -14.69 -10.21 -0.51
CA SER A 263 -14.80 -9.59 -1.84
C SER A 263 -16.26 -9.35 -2.23
N GLU A 264 -17.13 -10.35 -2.04
CA GLU A 264 -18.57 -10.26 -2.31
C GLU A 264 -19.23 -9.20 -1.44
N PHE A 265 -18.96 -9.22 -0.13
CA PHE A 265 -19.48 -8.21 0.79
C PHE A 265 -18.98 -6.81 0.42
N THR A 266 -17.72 -6.66 0.04
CA THR A 266 -17.16 -5.37 -0.41
C THR A 266 -17.82 -4.89 -1.71
N GLY A 267 -18.19 -5.80 -2.61
CA GLY A 267 -19.02 -5.51 -3.77
C GLY A 267 -20.40 -4.97 -3.38
N HIS A 268 -21.08 -5.60 -2.42
CA HIS A 268 -22.34 -5.10 -1.86
C HIS A 268 -22.20 -3.71 -1.22
N LEU A 269 -21.05 -3.41 -0.62
CA LEU A 269 -20.75 -2.07 -0.10
C LEU A 269 -20.58 -1.00 -1.21
N GLY A 270 -20.47 -1.39 -2.48
CA GLY A 270 -20.38 -0.48 -3.63
C GLY A 270 -19.01 -0.41 -4.30
N ILE A 271 -18.08 -1.30 -3.96
CA ILE A 271 -16.78 -1.46 -4.65
C ILE A 271 -16.87 -2.69 -5.57
N GLU A 272 -17.73 -2.59 -6.59
CA GLU A 272 -18.09 -3.69 -7.49
C GLU A 272 -16.88 -4.17 -8.29
N SER A 273 -15.99 -3.26 -8.68
CA SER A 273 -14.80 -3.59 -9.45
C SER A 273 -13.86 -4.56 -8.71
N LEU A 274 -13.80 -4.53 -7.37
CA LEU A 274 -13.04 -5.50 -6.58
C LEU A 274 -13.66 -6.89 -6.64
N ARG A 275 -14.98 -6.98 -6.41
CA ARG A 275 -15.74 -8.24 -6.52
C ARG A 275 -15.55 -8.86 -7.90
N ASP A 276 -15.75 -8.08 -8.94
CA ASP A 276 -15.69 -8.53 -10.33
C ASP A 276 -14.27 -8.97 -10.71
N SER A 277 -13.24 -8.26 -10.20
CA SER A 277 -11.84 -8.63 -10.39
C SER A 277 -11.51 -9.96 -9.72
N TYR A 278 -12.06 -10.23 -8.53
CA TYR A 278 -11.93 -11.52 -7.86
C TYR A 278 -12.63 -12.64 -8.65
N LEU A 279 -13.87 -12.45 -9.10
CA LEU A 279 -14.60 -13.45 -9.89
C LEU A 279 -13.82 -13.80 -11.17
N GLN A 280 -13.29 -12.78 -11.85
CA GLN A 280 -12.45 -12.98 -13.03
C GLN A 280 -11.13 -13.73 -12.68
N ALA A 281 -10.53 -13.43 -11.54
CA ALA A 281 -9.33 -14.14 -11.07
C ALA A 281 -9.61 -15.63 -10.81
N ASP A 282 -10.73 -15.98 -10.18
CA ASP A 282 -11.08 -17.38 -9.90
C ASP A 282 -11.29 -18.20 -11.18
N ILE A 283 -11.93 -17.60 -12.19
CA ILE A 283 -12.08 -18.19 -13.53
C ILE A 283 -10.71 -18.49 -14.14
N LEU A 284 -9.80 -17.50 -14.14
CA LEU A 284 -8.44 -17.68 -14.67
C LEU A 284 -7.64 -18.72 -13.88
N ILE A 285 -7.83 -18.80 -12.57
CA ILE A 285 -7.19 -19.84 -11.75
C ILE A 285 -7.64 -21.22 -12.21
N LYS A 286 -8.95 -21.40 -12.39
CA LYS A 286 -9.53 -22.67 -12.82
C LYS A 286 -9.11 -23.06 -14.24
N GLU A 287 -9.19 -22.12 -15.19
CA GLU A 287 -9.02 -22.41 -16.61
C GLU A 287 -7.54 -22.42 -17.05
N ASN A 288 -6.71 -21.54 -16.48
CA ASN A 288 -5.33 -21.31 -16.97
C ASN A 288 -4.24 -21.76 -15.99
N ILE A 289 -4.54 -21.92 -14.69
CA ILE A 289 -3.52 -22.23 -13.67
C ILE A 289 -3.61 -23.67 -13.20
N GLU A 290 -4.79 -24.13 -12.75
CA GLU A 290 -4.96 -25.49 -12.20
C GLU A 290 -4.71 -26.58 -13.24
N CYS A 291 -5.11 -26.33 -14.50
CA CYS A 291 -4.93 -27.27 -15.60
C CYS A 291 -3.56 -27.14 -16.31
N ASN A 292 -2.69 -26.22 -15.91
CA ASN A 292 -1.43 -25.97 -16.61
C ASN A 292 -0.37 -27.03 -16.24
N PRO A 293 0.16 -27.80 -17.21
CA PRO A 293 1.16 -28.83 -16.96
C PRO A 293 2.51 -28.24 -16.52
N ASN A 294 2.78 -26.97 -16.83
CA ASN A 294 3.96 -26.26 -16.36
C ASN A 294 3.67 -25.60 -15.01
N HIS A 295 3.88 -26.37 -13.93
CA HIS A 295 3.64 -25.92 -12.56
C HIS A 295 4.41 -24.67 -12.15
N LYS A 296 5.57 -24.40 -12.76
CA LYS A 296 6.36 -23.19 -12.47
C LYS A 296 5.69 -21.95 -13.05
N GLU A 297 5.24 -22.03 -14.30
CA GLU A 297 4.48 -20.94 -14.94
C GLU A 297 3.14 -20.72 -14.24
N ALA A 298 2.41 -21.80 -13.95
CA ALA A 298 1.16 -21.77 -13.22
C ALA A 298 1.31 -21.04 -11.87
N ARG A 299 2.40 -21.32 -11.14
CA ARG A 299 2.69 -20.64 -9.87
C ARG A 299 2.96 -19.15 -10.07
N GLU A 300 3.77 -18.76 -11.05
CA GLU A 300 4.05 -17.34 -11.30
C GLU A 300 2.80 -16.58 -11.77
N ASP A 301 1.93 -17.22 -12.55
CA ASP A 301 0.63 -16.67 -12.95
C ASP A 301 -0.28 -16.43 -11.74
N PHE A 302 -0.41 -17.42 -10.86
CA PHE A 302 -1.17 -17.27 -9.62
C PHE A 302 -0.63 -16.12 -8.76
N LEU A 303 0.69 -16.05 -8.56
CA LEU A 303 1.29 -14.98 -7.77
C LEU A 303 1.12 -13.61 -8.43
N ALA A 304 1.10 -13.51 -9.75
CA ALA A 304 0.83 -12.27 -10.45
C ALA A 304 -0.61 -11.79 -10.23
N ILE A 305 -1.60 -12.70 -10.25
CA ILE A 305 -3.00 -12.39 -9.92
C ILE A 305 -3.12 -11.87 -8.48
N VAL A 306 -2.61 -12.63 -7.50
CA VAL A 306 -2.71 -12.27 -6.07
C VAL A 306 -1.97 -10.95 -5.79
N SER A 307 -0.82 -10.72 -6.41
CA SER A 307 -0.06 -9.48 -6.32
C SER A 307 -0.84 -8.28 -6.83
N ALA A 308 -1.43 -8.38 -8.03
CA ALA A 308 -2.20 -7.29 -8.61
C ALA A 308 -3.44 -6.94 -7.78
N LEU A 309 -4.16 -7.96 -7.30
CA LEU A 309 -5.31 -7.78 -6.41
C LEU A 309 -4.90 -7.20 -5.06
N GLY A 310 -3.85 -7.71 -4.43
CA GLY A 310 -3.34 -7.21 -3.15
C GLY A 310 -2.96 -5.74 -3.24
N PHE A 311 -2.27 -5.35 -4.33
CA PHE A 311 -1.91 -3.96 -4.58
C PHE A 311 -3.14 -3.07 -4.80
N TYR A 312 -4.17 -3.56 -5.51
CA TYR A 312 -5.42 -2.83 -5.69
C TYR A 312 -6.15 -2.61 -4.37
N VAL A 313 -6.31 -3.66 -3.56
CA VAL A 313 -6.98 -3.59 -2.26
C VAL A 313 -6.22 -2.69 -1.28
N ASN A 314 -4.89 -2.75 -1.27
CA ASN A 314 -4.07 -1.88 -0.43
C ASN A 314 -4.23 -0.39 -0.83
N LEU A 315 -4.36 -0.07 -2.12
CA LEU A 315 -4.73 1.28 -2.58
C LEU A 315 -6.10 1.69 -2.04
N LEU A 316 -7.12 0.83 -2.19
CA LEU A 316 -8.47 1.10 -1.67
C LEU A 316 -8.46 1.35 -0.16
N ASN A 317 -7.63 0.62 0.60
CA ASN A 317 -7.43 0.87 2.03
C ASN A 317 -6.85 2.27 2.30
N ALA A 318 -5.83 2.71 1.54
CA ALA A 318 -5.28 4.06 1.69
C ALA A 318 -6.35 5.14 1.37
N GLN A 319 -7.17 4.91 0.36
CA GLN A 319 -8.29 5.81 0.00
C GLN A 319 -9.38 5.82 1.07
N ASN A 320 -9.77 4.66 1.60
CA ASN A 320 -10.71 4.54 2.74
C ASN A 320 -10.20 5.31 3.95
N LEU A 321 -8.92 5.13 4.31
CA LEU A 321 -8.30 5.85 5.41
C LEU A 321 -8.37 7.37 5.21
N HIS A 322 -8.14 7.85 3.99
CA HIS A 322 -8.22 9.26 3.67
C HIS A 322 -9.66 9.81 3.78
N MET A 323 -10.62 9.07 3.22
CA MET A 323 -12.01 9.54 3.10
C MET A 323 -12.84 9.35 4.37
N PHE A 324 -12.52 8.37 5.22
CA PHE A 324 -13.28 8.06 6.43
C PHE A 324 -13.44 9.31 7.32
N PRO A 325 -14.62 9.57 7.93
CA PRO A 325 -14.92 10.83 8.61
C PRO A 325 -14.27 10.96 10.00
N TRP A 326 -12.94 10.97 10.07
CA TRP A 326 -12.15 11.09 11.31
C TRP A 326 -12.41 12.36 12.13
N LYS A 327 -13.06 13.38 11.56
CA LYS A 327 -13.52 14.57 12.32
C LYS A 327 -14.32 14.23 13.58
N HIS A 328 -15.02 13.09 13.59
CA HIS A 328 -15.75 12.62 14.77
C HIS A 328 -14.85 12.25 15.94
N ALA A 329 -13.53 12.07 15.75
CA ALA A 329 -12.58 11.85 16.84
C ALA A 329 -12.58 13.01 17.87
N ASN A 330 -13.01 14.22 17.47
CA ASN A 330 -13.19 15.34 18.39
C ASN A 330 -14.20 15.06 19.51
N GLU A 331 -15.13 14.13 19.28
CA GLU A 331 -16.14 13.71 20.27
C GLU A 331 -15.60 12.65 21.26
N TYR A 332 -14.42 12.07 21.00
CA TYR A 332 -13.85 10.93 21.72
C TYR A 332 -12.42 11.19 22.22
N GLN A 333 -12.20 12.34 22.88
CA GLN A 333 -10.88 12.68 23.43
C GLN A 333 -10.51 11.79 24.63
N ILE A 334 -9.24 11.37 24.69
CA ILE A 334 -8.67 10.66 25.85
C ILE A 334 -8.68 11.62 27.06
N ARG A 335 -9.14 11.14 28.22
CA ARG A 335 -9.24 11.91 29.47
C ARG A 335 -8.10 11.63 30.42
#